data_AF-A0A9Q8QM18-F1
#
_entry.id   AF-A0A9Q8QM18-F1
#
_cell.length_a   1.000
_cell.length_b   1.000
_cell.length_c   1.000
_cell.angle_alpha   90.00
_cell.angle_beta   90.00
_cell.angle_gamma   90.00
#
_symmetry.space_group_name_H-M   'P 1'
#
loop_
_entity.id
_entity.type
_entity.pdbx_description
1 polymer ?
#
loop_
_entity_poly.entity_id
_entity_poly.type
_entity_poly.pdbx_seq_one_letter_code
_entity_poly.pdbx_strand_id
1 'polypeptide(L)'
;MPEDDRDWAKPHLAIVGGGIVGVILTLGLLRRKVSVRLYEQSTGFQEIGAGIAFSACARRCMELIDPLIIEALQSCGAVSVSDDTNDLRWVDGYNQPYADDPRYERPLAEISGSGFRGCRRDQFLEELAKQIPGGVIEFRKRCQTISQKQGGRVVIQFSDGSVADVDAVIGCDVANKSALNVVAFLSDPDPWPDRNTMVAEGTRNEVESGLRDWNPTVLGLVQLLPERLIKWGVFDLGEFPAPRYYNGRAETCFEEIRDRSYEIWHFNVDTFEQVRDKFGYLDILVNNAGADLDLAVASGRITKRECWNETWDVNVTGTHLFTEAFAPLLLVPKARGSRVLFITSALSSISEFANGTSPRYVLSPPGWPKPSTLYLAYRASKSGMNILAVEWARLLRNDGVKVFNVSPGFLNTGLGDDRATGKWRDKSSWGALDPAIGAAFCVDVIDGLRDDQVWPIRVLRRDVVQQW
;
A
#
# COMPACT_ATOMS: atom_id res chain seq x y z
N MET A 1 25.05 -31.88 -4.93
CA MET A 1 24.01 -32.84 -5.38
C MET A 1 23.81 -32.62 -6.88
N PRO A 2 23.35 -33.63 -7.65
CA PRO A 2 23.19 -33.49 -9.11
C PRO A 2 22.16 -32.44 -9.52
N GLU A 3 22.25 -31.93 -10.74
CA GLU A 3 21.68 -30.63 -11.18
C GLU A 3 20.21 -30.65 -11.65
N ASP A 4 19.52 -31.80 -11.55
CA ASP A 4 18.30 -32.06 -12.33
C ASP A 4 17.10 -32.56 -11.50
N ASP A 5 16.83 -31.88 -10.38
CA ASP A 5 15.62 -32.04 -9.55
C ASP A 5 14.80 -30.73 -9.50
N ARG A 6 14.63 -30.10 -10.68
CA ARG A 6 13.94 -28.81 -10.82
C ARG A 6 12.47 -29.00 -11.16
N ASP A 7 11.64 -28.95 -10.13
CA ASP A 7 10.17 -28.97 -10.23
C ASP A 7 9.64 -27.73 -10.99
N TRP A 8 9.42 -27.89 -12.30
CA TRP A 8 8.92 -26.86 -13.20
C TRP A 8 7.45 -26.45 -12.96
N ALA A 9 6.75 -27.04 -11.97
CA ALA A 9 5.38 -26.65 -11.64
C ALA A 9 5.27 -25.36 -10.79
N LYS A 10 6.40 -24.74 -10.39
CA LYS A 10 6.42 -23.58 -9.48
C LYS A 10 7.24 -22.41 -10.04
N PRO A 11 6.80 -21.15 -9.87
CA PRO A 11 7.55 -19.99 -10.30
C PRO A 11 8.88 -19.86 -9.53
N HIS A 12 9.93 -19.46 -10.23
CA HIS A 12 11.23 -19.13 -9.65
C HIS A 12 11.37 -17.62 -9.52
N LEU A 13 11.37 -17.12 -8.28
CA LEU A 13 11.38 -15.69 -7.96
C LEU A 13 12.80 -15.17 -7.69
N ALA A 14 13.07 -13.92 -8.03
CA ALA A 14 14.21 -13.18 -7.51
C ALA A 14 13.79 -12.17 -6.45
N ILE A 15 14.60 -12.06 -5.39
CA ILE A 15 14.62 -10.92 -4.48
C ILE A 15 15.97 -10.21 -4.70
N VAL A 16 15.96 -8.89 -4.84
CA VAL A 16 17.15 -8.05 -5.02
C VAL A 16 17.26 -7.14 -3.80
N GLY A 17 18.35 -7.29 -3.05
CA GLY A 17 18.56 -6.65 -1.75
C GLY A 17 18.35 -7.62 -0.59
N GLY A 18 19.40 -7.80 0.20
CA GLY A 18 19.53 -8.75 1.30
C GLY A 18 19.26 -8.19 2.69
N GLY A 19 18.60 -7.03 2.80
CA GLY A 19 18.15 -6.50 4.09
C GLY A 19 17.06 -7.37 4.74
N ILE A 20 16.72 -7.06 6.00
CA ILE A 20 15.75 -7.81 6.84
C ILE A 20 14.46 -8.17 6.08
N VAL A 21 13.89 -7.23 5.30
CA VAL A 21 12.65 -7.48 4.55
C VAL A 21 12.82 -8.54 3.47
N GLY A 22 13.92 -8.50 2.70
CA GLY A 22 14.21 -9.49 1.66
C GLY A 22 14.46 -10.88 2.25
N VAL A 23 15.17 -10.97 3.38
CA VAL A 23 15.45 -12.23 4.07
C VAL A 23 14.18 -12.82 4.71
N ILE A 24 13.35 -12.00 5.38
CA ILE A 24 12.03 -12.41 5.90
C ILE A 24 11.10 -12.91 4.79
N LEU A 25 11.06 -12.21 3.66
CA LEU A 25 10.27 -12.61 2.49
C LEU A 25 10.79 -13.93 1.90
N THR A 26 12.11 -14.12 1.82
CA THR A 26 12.73 -15.37 1.37
C THR A 26 12.30 -16.56 2.24
N LEU A 27 12.37 -16.43 3.57
CA LEU A 27 11.88 -17.46 4.50
C LEU A 27 10.39 -17.76 4.29
N GLY A 28 9.56 -16.71 4.19
CA GLY A 28 8.13 -16.84 3.94
C GLY A 28 7.78 -17.60 2.65
N LEU A 29 8.56 -17.41 1.58
CA LEU A 29 8.41 -18.11 0.30
C LEU A 29 8.90 -19.56 0.37
N LEU A 30 10.05 -19.81 0.99
CA LEU A 30 10.62 -21.14 1.19
C LEU A 30 9.69 -22.03 2.03
N ARG A 31 9.12 -21.50 3.12
CA ARG A 31 8.11 -22.18 3.96
C ARG A 31 6.90 -22.65 3.15
N ARG A 32 6.51 -21.84 2.16
CA ARG A 32 5.39 -22.10 1.23
C ARG A 32 5.82 -22.93 0.01
N LYS A 33 7.05 -23.47 0.02
CA LYS A 33 7.67 -24.30 -1.02
C LYS A 33 7.75 -23.62 -2.39
N VAL A 34 7.81 -22.28 -2.41
CA VAL A 34 8.03 -21.48 -3.62
C VAL A 34 9.53 -21.41 -3.92
N SER A 35 9.90 -21.51 -5.20
CA SER A 35 11.30 -21.42 -5.62
C SER A 35 11.74 -19.95 -5.64
N VAL A 36 12.85 -19.64 -4.99
CA VAL A 36 13.34 -18.25 -4.85
C VAL A 36 14.88 -18.22 -4.79
N ARG A 37 15.47 -17.14 -5.29
CA ARG A 37 16.84 -16.71 -4.99
C ARG A 37 16.85 -15.28 -4.47
N LEU A 38 17.77 -15.00 -3.56
CA LEU A 38 18.05 -13.65 -3.08
C LEU A 38 19.41 -13.20 -3.60
N TYR A 39 19.47 -12.03 -4.21
CA TYR A 39 20.65 -11.42 -4.80
C TYR A 39 21.05 -10.20 -3.96
N GLU A 40 22.22 -10.25 -3.33
CA GLU A 40 22.74 -9.20 -2.45
C GLU A 40 24.02 -8.58 -3.03
N GLN A 41 24.10 -7.24 -3.03
CA GLN A 41 25.23 -6.50 -3.62
C GLN A 41 26.53 -6.60 -2.80
N SER A 42 26.41 -6.75 -1.48
CA SER A 42 27.51 -6.88 -0.53
C SER A 42 28.25 -8.22 -0.66
N THR A 43 29.44 -8.32 -0.07
CA THR A 43 30.28 -9.53 -0.08
C THR A 43 29.84 -10.63 0.91
N GLY A 44 28.76 -10.38 1.65
CA GLY A 44 28.21 -11.18 2.76
C GLY A 44 27.18 -10.32 3.51
N PHE A 45 26.53 -10.86 4.56
CA PHE A 45 25.70 -10.06 5.48
C PHE A 45 26.56 -9.22 6.43
N GLN A 46 27.37 -8.31 5.87
CA GLN A 46 28.10 -7.31 6.63
C GLN A 46 27.20 -6.12 6.90
N GLU A 47 26.11 -6.35 7.65
CA GLU A 47 25.31 -5.22 8.09
C GLU A 47 26.09 -4.36 9.07
N ILE A 48 26.43 -3.18 8.55
CA ILE A 48 26.70 -1.97 9.28
C ILE A 48 25.50 -1.64 10.24
N GLY A 49 24.97 -2.52 11.12
CA GLY A 49 23.55 -2.54 11.60
C GLY A 49 22.90 -1.32 12.32
N ALA A 50 22.14 -1.55 13.39
CA ALA A 50 21.42 -0.52 14.19
C ALA A 50 20.73 -1.17 15.40
N GLY A 51 20.15 -0.39 16.31
CA GLY A 51 19.04 -0.88 17.14
C GLY A 51 17.73 -0.78 16.36
N ILE A 52 16.99 -1.88 16.24
CA ILE A 52 15.66 -1.92 15.58
C ILE A 52 14.64 -2.55 16.53
N ALA A 53 13.41 -2.02 16.56
CA ALA A 53 12.38 -2.46 17.49
C ALA A 53 11.08 -2.83 16.77
N PHE A 54 10.51 -3.98 17.12
CA PHE A 54 9.30 -4.52 16.48
C PHE A 54 8.10 -4.52 17.44
N SER A 55 7.03 -3.84 17.01
CA SER A 55 5.75 -3.81 17.72
C SER A 55 5.10 -5.20 17.79
N ALA A 56 4.17 -5.39 18.71
CA ALA A 56 3.39 -6.61 18.83
C ALA A 56 2.62 -6.96 17.54
N CYS A 57 2.23 -5.97 16.72
CA CYS A 57 1.61 -6.22 15.43
C CYS A 57 2.63 -6.79 14.42
N ALA A 58 3.79 -6.13 14.27
CA ALA A 58 4.86 -6.60 13.38
C ALA A 58 5.32 -8.03 13.72
N ARG A 59 5.44 -8.35 15.03
CA ARG A 59 5.81 -9.69 15.50
C ARG A 59 4.76 -10.75 15.16
N ARG A 60 3.45 -10.46 15.28
CA ARG A 60 2.40 -11.38 14.80
C ARG A 60 2.46 -11.59 13.28
N CYS A 61 2.76 -10.53 12.51
CA CYS A 61 2.95 -10.66 11.07
C CYS A 61 4.16 -11.55 10.73
N MET A 62 5.29 -11.41 11.44
CA MET A 62 6.47 -12.27 11.30
C MET A 62 6.14 -13.75 11.56
N GLU A 63 5.43 -14.06 12.64
CA GLU A 63 5.01 -15.43 13.00
C GLU A 63 4.11 -16.08 11.93
N LEU A 64 3.19 -15.30 11.35
CA LEU A 64 2.33 -15.73 10.23
C LEU A 64 3.13 -15.94 8.93
N ILE A 65 4.24 -15.21 8.73
CA ILE A 65 5.19 -15.48 7.65
C ILE A 65 5.93 -16.78 7.95
N ASP A 66 6.73 -16.83 9.00
CA ASP A 66 7.43 -18.02 9.53
C ASP A 66 7.83 -17.86 11.02
N PRO A 67 7.46 -18.78 11.94
CA PRO A 67 7.95 -18.81 13.31
C PRO A 67 9.48 -18.74 13.46
N LEU A 68 10.24 -19.25 12.48
CA LEU A 68 11.71 -19.14 12.48
C LEU A 68 12.20 -17.68 12.51
N ILE A 69 11.37 -16.71 12.07
CA ILE A 69 11.66 -15.28 12.18
C ILE A 69 11.57 -14.80 13.63
N ILE A 70 10.65 -15.36 14.42
CA ILE A 70 10.52 -15.07 15.85
C ILE A 70 11.58 -15.82 16.66
N GLU A 71 11.95 -17.05 16.27
CA GLU A 71 13.08 -17.77 16.86
C GLU A 71 14.40 -17.01 16.62
N ALA A 72 14.67 -16.55 15.39
CA ALA A 72 15.81 -15.69 15.09
C ALA A 72 15.80 -14.37 15.88
N LEU A 73 14.61 -13.76 16.07
CA LEU A 73 14.46 -12.54 16.88
C LEU A 73 14.73 -12.80 18.37
N GLN A 74 14.42 -13.99 18.88
CA GLN A 74 14.76 -14.39 20.25
C GLN A 74 16.27 -14.68 20.36
N SER A 75 16.84 -15.42 19.42
CA SER A 75 18.27 -15.80 19.39
C SER A 75 19.21 -14.61 19.22
N CYS A 76 18.80 -13.53 18.54
CA CYS A 76 19.57 -12.28 18.49
C CYS A 76 19.45 -11.42 19.77
N GLY A 77 18.93 -11.98 20.86
CA GLY A 77 18.87 -11.34 22.18
C GLY A 77 17.85 -10.22 22.30
N ALA A 78 16.72 -10.29 21.57
CA ALA A 78 15.72 -9.22 21.65
C ALA A 78 15.15 -9.06 23.07
N VAL A 79 15.24 -7.84 23.59
CA VAL A 79 14.72 -7.40 24.90
C VAL A 79 13.45 -6.56 24.72
N SER A 80 12.68 -6.35 25.78
CA SER A 80 11.71 -5.25 25.82
C SER A 80 12.47 -3.92 25.72
N VAL A 81 11.91 -2.91 25.04
CA VAL A 81 12.57 -1.58 24.94
C VAL A 81 12.48 -0.78 26.25
N SER A 82 11.61 -1.20 27.17
CA SER A 82 11.46 -0.67 28.52
C SER A 82 11.09 -1.79 29.51
N ASP A 83 11.44 -1.58 30.77
CA ASP A 83 11.04 -2.45 31.88
C ASP A 83 9.62 -2.10 32.35
N ASP A 84 8.80 -3.13 32.53
CA ASP A 84 7.42 -3.18 33.05
C ASP A 84 6.32 -2.28 32.43
N THR A 85 6.63 -1.15 31.79
CA THR A 85 5.67 -0.27 31.09
C THR A 85 6.19 0.15 29.72
N ASN A 86 5.45 -0.14 28.65
CA ASN A 86 5.83 0.20 27.27
C ASN A 86 5.31 1.61 26.91
N ASP A 87 5.79 2.61 27.64
CA ASP A 87 5.30 3.97 27.51
C ASP A 87 6.23 4.81 26.63
N LEU A 88 5.65 5.49 25.64
CA LEU A 88 6.32 6.64 25.03
C LEU A 88 6.34 7.78 26.06
N ARG A 89 7.51 8.39 26.24
CA ARG A 89 7.74 9.49 27.19
C ARG A 89 8.11 10.76 26.45
N TRP A 90 7.66 11.90 26.96
CA TRP A 90 7.92 13.22 26.41
C TRP A 90 8.53 14.14 27.47
N VAL A 91 9.58 14.86 27.08
CA VAL A 91 10.29 15.85 27.88
C VAL A 91 10.36 17.14 27.07
N ASP A 92 10.13 18.29 27.70
CA ASP A 92 10.41 19.58 27.07
C ASP A 92 11.92 19.83 27.08
N GLY A 93 12.55 19.74 25.91
CA GLY A 93 13.98 19.99 25.74
C GLY A 93 14.35 21.48 25.60
N TYR A 94 13.37 22.34 25.33
CA TYR A 94 13.60 23.75 25.02
C TYR A 94 13.40 24.61 26.27
N ASN A 95 12.23 24.53 26.89
CA ASN A 95 11.99 25.16 28.17
C ASN A 95 12.61 24.32 29.30
N GLN A 96 12.66 24.88 30.50
CA GLN A 96 13.00 24.16 31.74
C GLN A 96 11.85 24.34 32.74
N PRO A 97 10.69 23.67 32.56
CA PRO A 97 9.43 24.09 33.16
C PRO A 97 9.33 23.85 34.68
N TYR A 98 10.23 23.06 35.24
CA TYR A 98 10.28 22.69 36.65
C TYR A 98 11.73 22.80 37.12
N ALA A 99 12.01 23.81 37.95
CA ALA A 99 13.34 23.99 38.55
C ALA A 99 13.71 22.86 39.54
N ASP A 100 12.70 22.14 40.04
CA ASP A 100 12.82 21.24 41.19
C ASP A 100 12.98 19.75 40.81
N ASP A 101 12.72 19.34 39.56
CA ASP A 101 13.13 18.02 39.06
C ASP A 101 13.47 18.02 37.55
N PRO A 102 14.77 17.96 37.18
CA PRO A 102 15.21 17.90 35.78
C PRO A 102 14.96 16.53 35.11
N ARG A 103 14.32 15.58 35.80
CA ARG A 103 13.94 14.24 35.30
C ARG A 103 12.43 14.09 35.10
N TYR A 104 11.68 15.19 35.10
CA TYR A 104 10.23 15.16 34.93
C TYR A 104 9.85 14.74 33.49
N GLU A 105 9.37 13.51 33.35
CA GLU A 105 8.88 12.93 32.09
C GLU A 105 7.34 12.85 32.08
N ARG A 106 6.70 13.31 31.00
CA ARG A 106 5.26 13.08 30.77
C ARG A 106 5.05 11.78 30.00
N PRO A 107 4.06 10.95 30.35
CA PRO A 107 3.60 9.89 29.46
C PRO A 107 2.97 10.53 28.21
N LEU A 108 3.42 10.10 27.03
CA LEU A 108 2.88 10.49 25.73
C LEU A 108 1.83 9.49 25.24
N ALA A 109 2.11 8.19 25.39
CA ALA A 109 1.17 7.10 25.10
C ALA A 109 1.62 5.79 25.78
N GLU A 110 0.68 5.02 26.33
CA GLU A 110 0.89 3.63 26.78
C GLU A 110 0.72 2.66 25.59
N ILE A 111 1.70 1.81 25.33
CA ILE A 111 1.66 0.83 24.22
C ILE A 111 1.30 -0.56 24.77
N SER A 112 0.01 -0.85 24.82
CA SER A 112 -0.53 -2.09 25.36
C SER A 112 -0.06 -3.36 24.62
N GLY A 113 -0.04 -4.49 25.34
CA GLY A 113 0.14 -5.83 24.76
C GLY A 113 1.56 -6.18 24.32
N SER A 114 2.52 -6.22 25.25
CA SER A 114 3.95 -6.54 25.02
C SER A 114 4.74 -5.55 24.16
N GLY A 115 4.14 -4.40 23.80
CA GLY A 115 4.74 -3.25 23.11
C GLY A 115 5.84 -3.56 22.09
N PHE A 116 7.03 -2.99 22.30
CA PHE A 116 8.18 -3.12 21.40
C PHE A 116 9.24 -4.06 21.96
N ARG A 117 9.75 -4.95 21.10
CA ARG A 117 10.96 -5.72 21.40
C ARG A 117 12.10 -5.24 20.51
N GLY A 118 13.15 -4.72 21.14
CA GLY A 118 14.34 -4.16 20.51
C GLY A 118 15.43 -5.21 20.34
N CYS A 119 16.10 -5.21 19.19
CA CYS A 119 17.24 -6.07 18.90
C CYS A 119 18.32 -5.34 18.10
N ARG A 120 19.48 -5.99 17.98
CA ARG A 120 20.53 -5.59 17.05
C ARG A 120 20.14 -5.99 15.62
N ARG A 121 19.99 -5.01 14.73
CA ARG A 121 19.66 -5.19 13.30
C ARG A 121 20.62 -6.17 12.61
N ASP A 122 21.93 -6.00 12.86
CA ASP A 122 22.98 -6.83 12.25
C ASP A 122 22.91 -8.29 12.72
N GLN A 123 22.83 -8.51 14.04
CA GLN A 123 22.69 -9.85 14.60
C GLN A 123 21.35 -10.51 14.23
N PHE A 124 20.25 -9.75 14.16
CA PHE A 124 18.95 -10.28 13.72
C PHE A 124 18.98 -10.73 12.26
N LEU A 125 19.59 -9.95 11.37
CA LEU A 125 19.77 -10.35 9.98
C LEU A 125 20.65 -11.60 9.86
N GLU A 126 21.71 -11.71 10.67
CA GLU A 126 22.57 -12.89 10.70
C GLU A 126 21.82 -14.15 11.18
N GLU A 127 21.01 -14.05 12.25
CA GLU A 127 20.18 -15.17 12.72
C GLU A 127 19.08 -15.57 11.73
N LEU A 128 18.47 -14.61 11.03
CA LEU A 128 17.52 -14.89 9.94
C LEU A 128 18.21 -15.58 8.75
N ALA A 129 19.40 -15.12 8.39
CA ALA A 129 20.19 -15.69 7.30
C ALA A 129 20.59 -17.15 7.56
N LYS A 130 20.89 -17.51 8.81
CA LYS A 130 21.19 -18.90 9.22
C LYS A 130 20.03 -19.87 8.97
N GLN A 131 18.78 -19.38 8.91
CA GLN A 131 17.60 -20.19 8.61
C GLN A 131 17.40 -20.45 7.10
N ILE A 132 18.14 -19.77 6.22
CA ILE A 132 18.02 -19.93 4.76
C ILE A 132 18.96 -21.04 4.26
N PRO A 133 18.48 -22.03 3.48
CA PRO A 133 19.32 -23.08 2.91
C PRO A 133 20.44 -22.54 2.00
N GLY A 134 21.61 -23.17 2.09
CA GLY A 134 22.76 -22.83 1.25
C GLY A 134 22.45 -22.92 -0.25
N GLY A 135 22.86 -21.90 -1.01
CA GLY A 135 22.60 -21.78 -2.45
C GLY A 135 21.33 -20.99 -2.83
N VAL A 136 20.53 -20.54 -1.86
CA VAL A 136 19.41 -19.60 -2.09
C VAL A 136 19.90 -18.15 -2.21
N ILE A 137 20.99 -17.79 -1.52
CA ILE A 137 21.54 -16.42 -1.49
C ILE A 137 22.79 -16.33 -2.36
N GLU A 138 22.83 -15.36 -3.27
CA GLU A 138 23.99 -15.01 -4.10
C GLU A 138 24.50 -13.60 -3.74
N PHE A 139 25.72 -13.53 -3.19
CA PHE A 139 26.41 -12.29 -2.84
C PHE A 139 27.18 -11.67 -4.01
N ARG A 140 27.53 -10.39 -3.91
CA ARG A 140 28.22 -9.56 -4.94
C ARG A 140 27.35 -9.29 -6.18
N LYS A 141 26.03 -9.38 -6.05
CA LYS A 141 25.03 -9.29 -7.12
C LYS A 141 24.31 -7.94 -7.12
N ARG A 142 25.06 -6.86 -7.37
CA ARG A 142 24.48 -5.53 -7.55
C ARG A 142 23.71 -5.47 -8.87
N CYS A 143 22.39 -5.34 -8.79
CA CYS A 143 21.52 -5.16 -9.95
C CYS A 143 21.87 -3.86 -10.70
N GLN A 144 21.98 -3.93 -12.02
CA GLN A 144 22.16 -2.77 -12.91
C GLN A 144 20.90 -2.50 -13.74
N THR A 145 20.31 -3.53 -14.33
CA THR A 145 19.08 -3.42 -15.12
C THR A 145 18.14 -4.60 -14.85
N ILE A 146 16.84 -4.33 -14.98
CA ILE A 146 15.78 -5.34 -14.98
C ILE A 146 15.00 -5.15 -16.29
N SER A 147 14.81 -6.23 -17.06
CA SER A 147 14.12 -6.19 -18.36
C SER A 147 13.28 -7.46 -18.56
N GLN A 148 12.21 -7.40 -19.35
CA GLN A 148 11.33 -8.55 -19.56
C GLN A 148 11.53 -9.15 -20.97
N LYS A 149 11.66 -10.48 -21.05
CA LYS A 149 11.75 -11.21 -22.32
C LYS A 149 10.38 -11.40 -22.95
N GLN A 150 10.35 -11.55 -24.27
CA GLN A 150 9.22 -12.19 -24.95
C GLN A 150 9.06 -13.62 -24.38
N GLY A 151 7.90 -13.90 -23.78
CA GLY A 151 7.69 -15.08 -22.91
C GLY A 151 7.47 -14.73 -21.42
N GLY A 152 7.55 -13.46 -21.03
CA GLY A 152 7.12 -12.95 -19.71
C GLY A 152 8.15 -13.07 -18.59
N ARG A 153 9.17 -13.94 -18.74
CA ARG A 153 10.29 -14.05 -17.79
C ARG A 153 11.09 -12.75 -17.70
N VAL A 154 11.54 -12.44 -16.49
CA VAL A 154 12.28 -11.23 -16.15
C VAL A 154 13.78 -11.56 -16.06
N VAL A 155 14.58 -10.69 -16.66
CA VAL A 155 16.03 -10.77 -16.76
C VAL A 155 16.63 -9.67 -15.90
N ILE A 156 17.49 -10.07 -14.95
CA ILE A 156 18.29 -9.15 -14.15
C ILE A 156 19.73 -9.19 -14.69
N GLN A 157 20.30 -8.04 -15.01
CA GLN A 157 21.74 -7.90 -15.27
C GLN A 157 22.43 -7.36 -14.02
N PHE A 158 23.55 -7.98 -13.65
CA PHE A 158 24.34 -7.59 -12.48
C PHE A 158 25.68 -6.96 -12.88
N SER A 159 26.28 -6.16 -11.99
CA SER A 159 27.53 -5.45 -12.26
C SER A 159 28.78 -6.33 -12.45
N ASP A 160 28.70 -7.63 -12.16
CA ASP A 160 29.72 -8.63 -12.47
C ASP A 160 29.59 -9.18 -13.91
N GLY A 161 28.64 -8.67 -14.70
CA GLY A 161 28.31 -9.15 -16.04
C GLY A 161 27.45 -10.42 -16.06
N SER A 162 27.10 -10.97 -14.89
CA SER A 162 26.21 -12.12 -14.81
C SER A 162 24.74 -11.73 -14.99
N VAL A 163 23.92 -12.72 -15.33
CA VAL A 163 22.51 -12.54 -15.66
C VAL A 163 21.66 -13.60 -14.96
N ALA A 164 20.61 -13.17 -14.25
CA ALA A 164 19.56 -14.07 -13.76
C ALA A 164 18.33 -14.01 -14.68
N ASP A 165 17.66 -15.13 -14.84
CA ASP A 165 16.46 -15.30 -15.67
C ASP A 165 15.39 -16.00 -14.83
N VAL A 166 14.36 -15.26 -14.44
CA VAL A 166 13.40 -15.60 -13.38
C VAL A 166 11.96 -15.28 -13.80
N ASP A 167 10.96 -15.73 -13.04
CA ASP A 167 9.55 -15.52 -13.36
C ASP A 167 8.99 -14.18 -12.82
N ALA A 168 9.59 -13.62 -11.75
CA ALA A 168 9.36 -12.25 -11.27
C ALA A 168 10.51 -11.76 -10.37
N VAL A 169 10.58 -10.45 -10.11
CA VAL A 169 11.62 -9.79 -9.28
C VAL A 169 10.97 -8.88 -8.23
N ILE A 170 11.55 -8.82 -7.03
CA ILE A 170 11.12 -7.97 -5.90
C ILE A 170 12.36 -7.23 -5.34
N GLY A 171 12.30 -5.92 -5.11
CA GLY A 171 13.44 -5.10 -4.64
C GLY A 171 13.31 -4.61 -3.19
N CYS A 172 14.38 -4.70 -2.38
CA CYS A 172 14.40 -4.42 -0.93
C CYS A 172 15.81 -3.99 -0.39
N ASP A 173 16.21 -2.71 -0.48
CA ASP A 173 17.60 -2.25 -0.20
C ASP A 173 17.69 -0.99 0.73
N VAL A 174 18.36 -1.04 1.91
CA VAL A 174 18.37 0.02 2.98
C VAL A 174 19.57 -0.07 4.00
N ALA A 175 20.08 1.04 4.59
CA ALA A 175 21.32 1.15 5.44
C ALA A 175 21.29 2.33 6.50
N ASN A 176 22.23 2.60 7.47
CA ASN A 176 22.98 1.77 8.46
C ASN A 176 23.85 2.58 9.53
N LYS A 177 23.98 2.09 10.80
CA LYS A 177 24.68 2.50 12.10
C LYS A 177 24.68 3.98 12.58
N SER A 178 24.99 4.34 13.85
CA SER A 178 24.68 3.77 15.20
C SER A 178 25.29 4.61 16.35
N ALA A 179 24.61 4.75 17.50
CA ALA A 179 25.21 4.97 18.83
C ALA A 179 24.14 4.72 19.94
N LEU A 180 24.28 5.34 21.12
CA LEU A 180 23.08 5.80 21.84
C LEU A 180 22.36 6.78 20.90
N ASN A 181 21.15 6.44 20.46
CA ASN A 181 20.47 7.15 19.37
C ASN A 181 19.90 8.52 19.79
N VAL A 182 20.79 9.48 20.05
CA VAL A 182 20.46 10.90 20.14
C VAL A 182 20.43 11.46 18.73
N VAL A 183 19.25 11.50 18.10
CA VAL A 183 19.04 12.12 16.79
C VAL A 183 18.52 13.54 17.00
N ALA A 184 19.36 14.53 16.74
CA ALA A 184 18.96 15.93 16.71
C ALA A 184 18.37 16.28 15.32
N PHE A 185 17.08 16.56 15.28
CA PHE A 185 16.43 17.09 14.07
C PHE A 185 16.59 18.61 14.05
N LEU A 186 17.36 19.12 13.09
CA LEU A 186 17.61 20.55 12.89
C LEU A 186 17.03 20.96 11.54
N SER A 187 16.36 22.12 11.50
CA SER A 187 15.95 22.75 10.24
C SER A 187 17.12 23.57 9.72
N ASP A 188 17.78 23.05 8.68
CA ASP A 188 18.84 23.74 7.96
C ASP A 188 18.19 24.53 6.79
N PRO A 189 18.35 25.87 6.71
CA PRO A 189 17.78 26.66 5.62
C PRO A 189 18.61 26.60 4.33
N ASP A 190 19.85 26.11 4.38
CA ASP A 190 20.75 26.08 3.22
C ASP A 190 20.58 24.78 2.39
N PRO A 191 20.77 24.82 1.05
CA PRO A 191 20.64 23.63 0.22
C PRO A 191 21.68 22.55 0.54
N TRP A 192 21.22 21.30 0.64
CA TRP A 192 22.08 20.14 0.94
C TRP A 192 23.27 19.99 -0.02
N PRO A 193 24.51 19.79 0.50
CA PRO A 193 25.74 20.01 -0.27
C PRO A 193 26.08 18.93 -1.31
N ASP A 194 25.61 17.69 -1.19
CA ASP A 194 25.88 16.62 -2.16
C ASP A 194 24.60 15.94 -2.66
N ARG A 195 24.36 16.03 -3.98
CA ARG A 195 23.18 15.46 -4.64
C ARG A 195 23.25 13.94 -4.84
N ASN A 196 24.38 13.31 -4.55
CA ASN A 196 24.60 11.87 -4.77
C ASN A 196 24.50 11.04 -3.48
N THR A 197 24.45 11.67 -2.32
CA THR A 197 24.39 11.01 -1.01
C THR A 197 23.54 11.81 -0.02
N MET A 198 22.62 11.13 0.68
CA MET A 198 21.87 11.70 1.81
C MET A 198 22.71 11.72 3.10
N VAL A 199 24.00 11.39 3.01
CA VAL A 199 24.93 11.28 4.14
C VAL A 199 26.15 12.18 3.88
N ALA A 200 26.42 13.08 4.81
CA ALA A 200 27.58 13.97 4.81
C ALA A 200 28.31 13.90 6.16
N GLU A 201 29.53 14.45 6.23
CA GLU A 201 30.18 14.70 7.51
C GLU A 201 29.57 15.96 8.15
N GLY A 202 29.28 15.90 9.44
CA GLY A 202 28.88 17.04 10.27
C GLY A 202 29.79 17.17 11.49
N THR A 203 29.60 18.21 12.30
CA THR A 203 30.39 18.43 13.52
C THR A 203 29.54 18.72 14.74
N ARG A 204 30.07 18.44 15.94
CA ARG A 204 29.43 18.77 17.21
C ARG A 204 29.00 20.24 17.29
N ASN A 205 29.87 21.15 16.84
CA ASN A 205 29.65 22.59 16.85
C ASN A 205 28.41 23.03 16.02
N GLU A 206 28.03 22.30 14.97
CA GLU A 206 26.78 22.55 14.23
C GLU A 206 25.56 22.23 15.10
N VAL A 207 25.60 21.12 15.83
CA VAL A 207 24.54 20.69 16.75
C VAL A 207 24.46 21.64 17.96
N GLU A 208 25.59 22.06 18.50
CA GLU A 208 25.67 23.08 19.56
C GLU A 208 25.11 24.42 19.09
N SER A 209 25.40 24.84 17.85
CA SER A 209 24.90 26.10 17.26
C SER A 209 23.39 26.08 17.00
N GLY A 210 22.85 24.93 16.57
CA GLY A 210 21.42 24.72 16.31
C GLY A 210 20.57 24.50 17.57
N LEU A 211 21.15 23.91 18.62
CA LEU A 211 20.49 23.67 19.90
C LEU A 211 20.87 24.68 21.00
N ARG A 212 21.66 25.72 20.70
CA ARG A 212 22.20 26.69 21.68
C ARG A 212 21.18 27.31 22.65
N ASP A 213 19.92 27.43 22.20
CA ASP A 213 18.81 28.07 22.93
C ASP A 213 17.97 27.05 23.74
N TRP A 214 18.36 25.76 23.75
CA TRP A 214 17.71 24.66 24.47
C TRP A 214 18.24 24.53 25.92
N ASN A 215 17.58 23.69 26.73
CA ASN A 215 17.90 23.60 28.15
C ASN A 215 19.28 22.93 28.44
N PRO A 216 19.90 23.21 29.60
CA PRO A 216 21.24 22.72 29.92
C PRO A 216 21.41 21.20 29.93
N THR A 217 20.34 20.43 30.15
CA THR A 217 20.38 18.96 30.11
C THR A 217 20.59 18.47 28.67
N VAL A 218 19.91 19.07 27.70
CA VAL A 218 20.10 18.73 26.27
C VAL A 218 21.49 19.17 25.80
N LEU A 219 21.92 20.38 26.15
CA LEU A 219 23.29 20.85 25.84
C LEU A 219 24.37 19.95 26.45
N GLY A 220 24.17 19.45 27.67
CA GLY A 220 25.06 18.47 28.30
C GLY A 220 25.14 17.13 27.56
N LEU A 221 24.06 16.68 26.92
CA LEU A 221 24.09 15.50 26.04
C LEU A 221 24.83 15.77 24.73
N VAL A 222 24.68 16.97 24.14
CA VAL A 222 25.41 17.37 22.92
C VAL A 222 26.92 17.39 23.17
N GLN A 223 27.37 17.84 24.35
CA GLN A 223 28.79 17.83 24.73
C GLN A 223 29.39 16.41 24.79
N LEU A 224 28.59 15.35 24.94
CA LEU A 224 29.04 13.96 24.94
C LEU A 224 29.15 13.35 23.53
N LEU A 225 28.68 14.03 22.49
CA LEU A 225 28.82 13.58 21.10
C LEU A 225 30.30 13.64 20.65
N PRO A 226 30.73 12.75 19.73
CA PRO A 226 32.06 12.86 19.13
C PRO A 226 32.16 14.11 18.23
N GLU A 227 33.39 14.58 18.01
CA GLU A 227 33.64 15.83 17.28
C GLU A 227 33.17 15.80 15.82
N ARG A 228 33.44 14.67 15.16
CA ARG A 228 32.94 14.35 13.81
C ARG A 228 31.68 13.52 13.94
N LEU A 229 30.63 13.95 13.24
CA LEU A 229 29.31 13.34 13.22
C LEU A 229 28.94 12.95 11.78
N ILE A 230 27.91 12.11 11.67
CA ILE A 230 27.30 11.77 10.39
C ILE A 230 26.03 12.62 10.26
N LYS A 231 26.04 13.60 9.37
CA LYS A 231 24.87 14.45 9.06
C LYS A 231 24.01 13.71 8.02
N TRP A 232 22.70 13.63 8.26
CA TRP A 232 21.75 12.95 7.38
C TRP A 232 20.80 14.00 6.78
N GLY A 233 20.74 14.07 5.45
CA GLY A 233 19.73 14.84 4.74
C GLY A 233 18.39 14.12 4.85
N VAL A 234 17.52 14.58 5.74
CA VAL A 234 16.18 13.98 5.95
C VAL A 234 15.25 14.45 4.84
N PHE A 235 15.45 13.89 3.65
CA PHE A 235 14.53 14.03 2.53
C PHE A 235 13.42 13.00 2.65
N ASP A 236 12.18 13.48 2.55
CA ASP A 236 11.04 12.65 2.20
C ASP A 236 10.68 12.86 0.73
N LEU A 237 9.51 12.35 0.34
CA LEU A 237 8.84 12.70 -0.90
C LEU A 237 7.56 13.49 -0.54
N GLY A 238 7.66 14.44 0.40
CA GLY A 238 6.55 15.29 0.81
C GLY A 238 6.35 16.46 -0.16
N GLU A 239 7.44 17.09 -0.59
CA GLU A 239 7.41 18.12 -1.64
C GLU A 239 7.16 17.52 -3.04
N PHE A 240 7.68 16.31 -3.29
CA PHE A 240 7.57 15.61 -4.58
C PHE A 240 7.20 14.12 -4.41
N PRO A 241 5.97 13.79 -3.97
CA PRO A 241 5.53 12.41 -3.77
C PRO A 241 5.71 11.57 -5.02
N ALA A 242 6.29 10.37 -4.87
CA ALA A 242 6.41 9.41 -5.95
C ALA A 242 4.99 9.12 -6.49
N PRO A 243 4.66 9.53 -7.74
CA PRO A 243 3.27 9.55 -8.20
C PRO A 243 2.69 8.15 -8.45
N ARG A 244 3.53 7.11 -8.31
CA ARG A 244 3.21 5.68 -8.44
C ARG A 244 4.42 4.87 -7.95
N TYR A 245 4.18 3.81 -7.16
CA TYR A 245 5.21 2.85 -6.75
C TYR A 245 5.50 1.77 -7.83
N TYR A 246 5.06 2.01 -9.07
CA TYR A 246 5.30 1.19 -10.26
C TYR A 246 5.50 2.14 -11.45
N ASN A 247 6.15 1.70 -12.54
CA ASN A 247 6.36 2.55 -13.70
C ASN A 247 5.64 2.00 -14.95
N GLY A 248 4.50 2.62 -15.31
CA GLY A 248 3.80 2.28 -16.56
C GLY A 248 2.42 2.93 -16.76
N ARG A 249 2.39 4.05 -17.51
CA ARG A 249 1.22 4.67 -18.19
C ARG A 249 -0.06 4.93 -17.35
N ALA A 250 -0.21 6.16 -16.85
CA ALA A 250 -1.47 6.65 -16.26
C ALA A 250 -1.68 8.17 -16.42
N GLU A 251 -1.42 8.76 -17.61
CA GLU A 251 -1.09 10.20 -17.72
C GLU A 251 -1.83 11.02 -18.79
N THR A 252 -2.87 10.49 -19.45
CA THR A 252 -3.65 11.24 -20.46
C THR A 252 -5.15 10.95 -20.39
N CYS A 253 -5.88 11.79 -19.65
CA CYS A 253 -7.34 12.00 -19.67
C CYS A 253 -7.66 13.30 -18.90
N PHE A 254 -8.88 13.84 -19.08
CA PHE A 254 -9.50 14.93 -18.28
C PHE A 254 -9.06 16.39 -18.53
N GLU A 255 -9.24 16.92 -19.75
CA GLU A 255 -9.29 18.39 -19.98
C GLU A 255 -10.72 18.97 -20.15
N GLU A 256 -11.75 18.14 -20.37
CA GLU A 256 -13.00 18.59 -21.02
C GLU A 256 -14.28 18.44 -20.17
N ILE A 257 -14.29 18.95 -18.92
CA ILE A 257 -15.53 19.26 -18.18
C ILE A 257 -15.40 20.61 -17.47
N ARG A 258 -15.96 21.66 -18.08
CA ARG A 258 -15.98 23.04 -17.53
C ARG A 258 -17.33 23.75 -17.72
N ASP A 259 -18.43 23.13 -17.29
CA ASP A 259 -19.64 23.90 -16.92
C ASP A 259 -20.57 23.12 -15.96
N ARG A 260 -20.26 23.19 -14.65
CA ARG A 260 -21.15 23.06 -13.47
C ARG A 260 -20.31 23.15 -12.20
N SER A 261 -20.90 23.67 -11.12
CA SER A 261 -20.19 24.01 -9.87
C SER A 261 -19.95 22.82 -8.92
N TYR A 262 -19.20 21.82 -9.39
CA TYR A 262 -18.70 20.71 -8.57
C TYR A 262 -17.19 20.53 -8.80
N GLU A 263 -16.39 20.65 -7.75
CA GLU A 263 -14.95 20.40 -7.82
C GLU A 263 -14.66 18.89 -7.73
N ILE A 264 -13.99 18.35 -8.73
CA ILE A 264 -13.55 16.95 -8.78
C ILE A 264 -12.06 16.91 -8.39
N TRP A 265 -11.71 16.06 -7.43
CA TRP A 265 -10.36 15.94 -6.89
C TRP A 265 -9.74 14.57 -7.21
N HIS A 266 -8.42 14.52 -7.33
CA HIS A 266 -7.65 13.29 -7.54
C HIS A 266 -7.07 12.78 -6.22
N PHE A 267 -6.93 11.47 -6.01
CA PHE A 267 -6.40 10.96 -4.74
C PHE A 267 -4.90 11.22 -4.59
N ASN A 268 -4.57 12.13 -3.67
CA ASN A 268 -3.35 12.17 -2.89
C ASN A 268 -3.70 12.61 -1.45
N VAL A 269 -2.71 12.65 -0.54
CA VAL A 269 -2.95 13.08 0.87
C VAL A 269 -3.48 14.52 0.91
N ASP A 270 -2.87 15.41 0.13
CA ASP A 270 -3.22 16.84 0.06
C ASP A 270 -4.70 17.05 -0.26
N THR A 271 -5.33 16.17 -1.03
CA THR A 271 -6.75 16.27 -1.37
C THR A 271 -7.68 16.02 -0.18
N PHE A 272 -7.32 15.14 0.76
CA PHE A 272 -8.06 15.02 2.02
C PHE A 272 -7.86 16.26 2.89
N GLU A 273 -6.61 16.72 3.02
CA GLU A 273 -6.25 17.92 3.79
C GLU A 273 -6.99 19.16 3.22
N GLN A 274 -7.02 19.34 1.90
CA GLN A 274 -7.69 20.44 1.21
C GLN A 274 -9.21 20.43 1.42
N VAL A 275 -9.87 19.27 1.36
CA VAL A 275 -11.33 19.19 1.64
C VAL A 275 -11.62 19.46 3.12
N ARG A 276 -10.79 18.94 4.03
CA ARG A 276 -10.87 19.24 5.47
C ARG A 276 -10.68 20.73 5.75
N ASP A 277 -9.69 21.38 5.15
CA ASP A 277 -9.32 22.75 5.51
C ASP A 277 -10.18 23.80 4.80
N LYS A 278 -10.70 23.48 3.60
CA LYS A 278 -11.62 24.35 2.83
C LYS A 278 -13.07 24.26 3.31
N PHE A 279 -13.54 23.07 3.70
CA PHE A 279 -14.95 22.83 4.04
C PHE A 279 -15.14 22.34 5.48
N GLY A 280 -14.31 21.39 5.93
CA GLY A 280 -14.38 20.82 7.28
C GLY A 280 -15.49 19.80 7.51
N TYR A 281 -16.15 19.36 6.44
CA TYR A 281 -17.17 18.31 6.40
C TYR A 281 -17.31 17.78 4.97
N LEU A 282 -17.98 16.65 4.78
CA LEU A 282 -18.33 16.10 3.47
C LEU A 282 -19.77 15.59 3.48
N ASP A 283 -20.61 16.04 2.55
CA ASP A 283 -22.00 15.57 2.42
C ASP A 283 -22.13 14.29 1.58
N ILE A 284 -21.28 14.12 0.56
CA ILE A 284 -21.43 13.09 -0.47
C ILE A 284 -20.05 12.53 -0.84
N LEU A 285 -19.85 11.22 -0.68
CA LEU A 285 -18.68 10.50 -1.18
C LEU A 285 -19.12 9.52 -2.28
N VAL A 286 -18.48 9.56 -3.46
CA VAL A 286 -18.80 8.66 -4.59
C VAL A 286 -17.58 7.83 -4.97
N ASN A 287 -17.60 6.55 -4.59
CA ASN A 287 -16.65 5.54 -5.04
C ASN A 287 -16.96 5.15 -6.50
N ASN A 288 -16.59 6.03 -7.43
CA ASN A 288 -16.77 5.87 -8.88
C ASN A 288 -15.64 5.07 -9.56
N ALA A 289 -14.55 4.75 -8.85
CA ALA A 289 -13.42 4.04 -9.41
C ALA A 289 -13.82 2.67 -10.00
N GLY A 290 -13.29 2.39 -11.20
CA GLY A 290 -13.78 1.28 -12.02
C GLY A 290 -12.73 0.74 -12.98
N ALA A 291 -12.30 -0.49 -12.72
CA ALA A 291 -11.50 -1.31 -13.62
C ALA A 291 -12.31 -2.53 -14.12
N ASP A 292 -12.19 -2.82 -15.40
CA ASP A 292 -12.49 -4.10 -16.05
C ASP A 292 -11.35 -4.33 -17.04
N LEU A 293 -10.55 -5.37 -16.79
CA LEU A 293 -9.34 -5.68 -17.53
C LEU A 293 -9.39 -7.08 -18.17
N ASP A 294 -10.54 -7.76 -18.10
CA ASP A 294 -10.72 -9.11 -18.64
C ASP A 294 -10.48 -9.15 -20.17
N LEU A 295 -10.75 -8.05 -20.89
CA LEU A 295 -10.42 -7.91 -22.33
C LEU A 295 -8.92 -7.72 -22.60
N ALA A 296 -8.14 -7.16 -21.67
CA ALA A 296 -6.68 -7.05 -21.81
C ALA A 296 -6.01 -8.43 -21.65
N VAL A 297 -6.57 -9.31 -20.81
CA VAL A 297 -6.19 -10.75 -20.76
C VAL A 297 -6.52 -11.45 -22.07
N ALA A 298 -7.73 -11.22 -22.62
CA ALA A 298 -8.15 -11.85 -23.86
C ALA A 298 -7.29 -11.43 -25.08
N SER A 299 -6.70 -10.22 -25.04
CA SER A 299 -5.72 -9.76 -26.04
C SER A 299 -4.28 -10.26 -25.81
N GLY A 300 -4.01 -10.92 -24.68
CA GLY A 300 -2.66 -11.35 -24.28
C GLY A 300 -1.75 -10.22 -23.78
N ARG A 301 -2.26 -8.99 -23.58
CA ARG A 301 -1.46 -7.85 -23.11
C ARG A 301 -1.04 -7.99 -21.64
N ILE A 302 -1.89 -8.56 -20.80
CA ILE A 302 -1.62 -8.80 -19.37
C ILE A 302 -1.95 -10.24 -19.00
N THR A 303 -1.27 -10.76 -17.98
CA THR A 303 -1.57 -12.06 -17.41
C THR A 303 -2.92 -12.04 -16.67
N LYS A 304 -3.46 -13.24 -16.43
CA LYS A 304 -4.62 -13.41 -15.54
C LYS A 304 -4.35 -12.91 -14.13
N ARG A 305 -3.10 -12.94 -13.63
CA ARG A 305 -2.75 -12.47 -12.29
C ARG A 305 -2.81 -10.95 -12.19
N GLU A 306 -2.19 -10.24 -13.12
CA GLU A 306 -2.23 -8.77 -13.19
C GLU A 306 -3.66 -8.28 -13.28
N CYS A 307 -4.46 -8.83 -14.21
CA CYS A 307 -5.88 -8.52 -14.33
C CYS A 307 -6.66 -8.71 -13.01
N TRP A 308 -6.52 -9.85 -12.34
CA TRP A 308 -7.21 -10.08 -11.05
C TRP A 308 -6.73 -9.13 -9.96
N ASN A 309 -5.43 -8.89 -9.86
CA ASN A 309 -4.84 -7.99 -8.87
C ASN A 309 -5.32 -6.55 -9.10
N GLU A 310 -5.05 -5.96 -10.28
CA GLU A 310 -5.42 -4.58 -10.63
C GLU A 310 -6.95 -4.34 -10.56
N THR A 311 -7.74 -5.31 -11.04
CA THR A 311 -9.21 -5.18 -11.04
C THR A 311 -9.78 -5.25 -9.62
N TRP A 312 -9.18 -6.05 -8.73
CA TRP A 312 -9.57 -6.08 -7.31
C TRP A 312 -9.07 -4.85 -6.55
N ASP A 313 -7.83 -4.41 -6.83
CA ASP A 313 -7.22 -3.27 -6.16
C ASP A 313 -8.00 -1.98 -6.42
N VAL A 314 -8.32 -1.68 -7.69
CA VAL A 314 -9.13 -0.51 -8.04
C VAL A 314 -10.56 -0.61 -7.52
N ASN A 315 -11.23 -1.77 -7.69
CA ASN A 315 -12.66 -1.88 -7.37
C ASN A 315 -12.94 -2.10 -5.87
N VAL A 316 -12.01 -2.65 -5.09
CA VAL A 316 -12.25 -3.07 -3.69
C VAL A 316 -11.26 -2.41 -2.73
N THR A 317 -9.95 -2.53 -2.95
CA THR A 317 -8.93 -2.01 -2.02
C THR A 317 -8.93 -0.48 -1.98
N GLY A 318 -8.77 0.18 -3.14
CA GLY A 318 -8.79 1.63 -3.25
C GLY A 318 -10.13 2.23 -2.80
N THR A 319 -11.23 1.59 -3.17
CA THR A 319 -12.59 1.89 -2.68
C THR A 319 -12.69 1.88 -1.15
N HIS A 320 -12.09 0.89 -0.48
CA HIS A 320 -12.06 0.81 0.98
C HIS A 320 -11.24 1.95 1.58
N LEU A 321 -10.00 2.12 1.12
CA LEU A 321 -9.05 3.10 1.66
C LEU A 321 -9.51 4.55 1.44
N PHE A 322 -10.13 4.83 0.28
CA PHE A 322 -10.74 6.13 -0.01
C PHE A 322 -11.94 6.41 0.90
N THR A 323 -12.79 5.40 1.16
CA THR A 323 -13.90 5.55 2.10
C THR A 323 -13.41 5.73 3.54
N GLU A 324 -12.35 5.03 3.93
CA GLU A 324 -11.73 5.14 5.26
C GLU A 324 -11.11 6.51 5.49
N ALA A 325 -10.33 7.02 4.53
CA ALA A 325 -9.71 8.34 4.62
C ALA A 325 -10.74 9.47 4.78
N PHE A 326 -11.86 9.42 4.04
CA PHE A 326 -12.91 10.45 4.11
C PHE A 326 -13.97 10.21 5.19
N ALA A 327 -13.97 9.06 5.87
CA ALA A 327 -14.94 8.74 6.93
C ALA A 327 -15.04 9.81 8.04
N PRO A 328 -13.94 10.40 8.57
CA PRO A 328 -14.05 11.44 9.60
C PRO A 328 -14.85 12.66 9.18
N LEU A 329 -14.81 13.04 7.88
CA LEU A 329 -15.53 14.20 7.34
C LEU A 329 -17.03 13.94 7.11
N LEU A 330 -17.42 12.67 6.97
CA LEU A 330 -18.83 12.23 6.89
C LEU A 330 -19.51 12.17 8.28
N LEU A 331 -18.73 12.22 9.37
CA LEU A 331 -19.19 12.01 10.76
C LEU A 331 -19.34 13.31 11.58
N VAL A 332 -18.85 14.45 11.08
CA VAL A 332 -18.93 15.73 11.81
C VAL A 332 -20.37 16.26 11.91
N PRO A 333 -20.74 17.04 12.94
CA PRO A 333 -22.14 17.46 13.17
C PRO A 333 -22.82 18.26 12.03
N LYS A 334 -22.04 18.82 11.09
CA LYS A 334 -22.55 19.48 9.87
C LYS A 334 -23.01 18.46 8.81
N ALA A 335 -22.33 17.32 8.70
CA ALA A 335 -22.51 16.27 7.70
C ALA A 335 -23.74 15.37 7.97
N ARG A 336 -24.83 15.93 8.50
CA ARG A 336 -25.99 15.15 8.96
C ARG A 336 -26.82 14.62 7.79
N GLY A 337 -26.85 13.31 7.64
CA GLY A 337 -27.57 12.61 6.57
C GLY A 337 -26.75 12.41 5.29
N SER A 338 -25.42 12.53 5.39
CA SER A 338 -24.46 12.32 4.31
C SER A 338 -24.63 10.99 3.59
N ARG A 339 -24.16 10.93 2.33
CA ARG A 339 -24.34 9.77 1.44
C ARG A 339 -22.99 9.20 0.98
N VAL A 340 -22.83 7.88 1.03
CA VAL A 340 -21.71 7.17 0.40
C VAL A 340 -22.25 6.26 -0.71
N LEU A 341 -21.85 6.52 -1.94
CA LEU A 341 -22.26 5.75 -3.12
C LEU A 341 -21.09 4.86 -3.59
N PHE A 342 -21.38 3.59 -3.84
CA PHE A 342 -20.47 2.61 -4.41
C PHE A 342 -20.93 2.26 -5.83
N ILE A 343 -20.16 2.65 -6.85
CA ILE A 343 -20.53 2.43 -8.26
C ILE A 343 -20.16 1.01 -8.68
N THR A 344 -21.08 0.10 -8.36
CA THR A 344 -21.01 -1.33 -8.63
C THR A 344 -21.51 -1.66 -10.05
N SER A 345 -21.85 -2.92 -10.29
CA SER A 345 -22.15 -3.46 -11.61
C SER A 345 -23.35 -4.39 -11.54
N ALA A 346 -24.25 -4.30 -12.52
CA ALA A 346 -25.33 -5.28 -12.72
C ALA A 346 -24.80 -6.72 -12.86
N LEU A 347 -23.51 -6.91 -13.13
CA LEU A 347 -22.88 -8.23 -13.23
C LEU A 347 -22.39 -8.80 -11.87
N SER A 348 -22.57 -8.11 -10.75
CA SER A 348 -22.07 -8.53 -9.44
C SER A 348 -22.98 -9.47 -8.64
N SER A 349 -24.22 -9.74 -9.11
CA SER A 349 -25.16 -10.61 -8.38
C SER A 349 -24.74 -12.07 -8.46
N ILE A 350 -24.45 -12.67 -7.31
CA ILE A 350 -24.14 -14.09 -7.18
C ILE A 350 -25.40 -14.91 -7.48
N SER A 351 -26.57 -14.43 -7.07
CA SER A 351 -27.88 -15.07 -7.26
C SER A 351 -28.26 -15.17 -8.74
N GLU A 352 -28.26 -14.05 -9.48
CA GLU A 352 -28.57 -14.01 -10.93
C GLU A 352 -27.59 -14.83 -11.78
N PHE A 353 -26.35 -15.04 -11.30
CA PHE A 353 -25.38 -15.94 -11.95
C PHE A 353 -25.50 -17.40 -11.50
N ALA A 354 -25.93 -17.68 -10.26
CA ALA A 354 -26.12 -19.04 -9.75
C ALA A 354 -27.43 -19.69 -10.22
N ASN A 355 -28.49 -18.90 -10.41
CA ASN A 355 -29.79 -19.36 -10.93
C ASN A 355 -29.91 -19.20 -12.47
N GLY A 356 -28.96 -18.53 -13.11
CA GLY A 356 -28.91 -18.33 -14.56
C GLY A 356 -29.81 -17.22 -15.13
N THR A 357 -30.42 -16.36 -14.30
CA THR A 357 -31.30 -15.27 -14.78
C THR A 357 -30.55 -14.02 -15.28
N SER A 358 -29.25 -13.91 -15.03
CA SER A 358 -28.42 -12.78 -15.48
C SER A 358 -28.42 -12.66 -17.01
N PRO A 359 -28.68 -11.46 -17.60
CA PRO A 359 -28.61 -11.24 -19.05
C PRO A 359 -27.22 -11.45 -19.68
N ARG A 360 -26.17 -11.73 -18.90
CA ARG A 360 -24.85 -12.18 -19.39
C ARG A 360 -24.40 -13.51 -18.77
N TYR A 361 -25.33 -14.36 -18.34
CA TYR A 361 -25.12 -15.77 -18.06
C TYR A 361 -25.00 -16.55 -19.37
N VAL A 362 -23.88 -17.25 -19.57
CA VAL A 362 -23.63 -18.09 -20.75
C VAL A 362 -22.88 -19.34 -20.28
N LEU A 363 -23.44 -20.52 -20.57
CA LEU A 363 -22.78 -21.79 -20.27
C LEU A 363 -21.54 -21.94 -21.16
N SER A 364 -20.39 -22.24 -20.54
CA SER A 364 -19.17 -22.59 -21.27
C SER A 364 -19.23 -24.03 -21.78
N PRO A 365 -18.66 -24.34 -22.97
CA PRO A 365 -18.61 -25.70 -23.48
C PRO A 365 -17.80 -26.65 -22.58
N PRO A 366 -17.95 -27.98 -22.72
CA PRO A 366 -17.14 -28.97 -22.02
C PRO A 366 -15.62 -28.82 -22.23
N GLY A 367 -14.82 -29.47 -21.37
CA GLY A 367 -13.35 -29.47 -21.46
C GLY A 367 -12.66 -28.29 -20.76
N TRP A 368 -11.33 -28.26 -20.86
CA TRP A 368 -10.44 -27.23 -20.32
C TRP A 368 -9.18 -27.11 -21.21
N PRO A 369 -8.58 -25.92 -21.43
CA PRO A 369 -9.02 -24.59 -20.96
C PRO A 369 -10.36 -24.16 -21.55
N LYS A 370 -11.09 -23.27 -20.87
CA LYS A 370 -12.28 -22.64 -21.46
C LYS A 370 -11.86 -21.66 -22.56
N PRO A 371 -12.61 -21.57 -23.69
CA PRO A 371 -12.27 -20.69 -24.81
C PRO A 371 -12.38 -19.20 -24.47
N SER A 372 -13.13 -18.86 -23.41
CA SER A 372 -13.16 -17.53 -22.82
C SER A 372 -13.45 -17.63 -21.33
N THR A 373 -12.92 -16.68 -20.55
CA THR A 373 -13.23 -16.48 -19.13
C THR A 373 -13.53 -15.00 -18.86
N LEU A 374 -14.23 -14.34 -19.80
CA LEU A 374 -14.43 -12.89 -19.77
C LEU A 374 -15.31 -12.43 -18.60
N TYR A 375 -15.00 -11.23 -18.10
CA TYR A 375 -15.58 -10.60 -16.90
C TYR A 375 -15.40 -11.40 -15.61
N LEU A 376 -14.48 -12.39 -15.53
CA LEU A 376 -14.37 -13.21 -14.33
C LEU A 376 -13.71 -12.43 -13.17
N ALA A 377 -12.69 -11.63 -13.47
CA ALA A 377 -12.09 -10.72 -12.48
C ALA A 377 -13.04 -9.55 -12.16
N TYR A 378 -13.66 -8.98 -13.20
CA TYR A 378 -14.59 -7.86 -13.03
C TYR A 378 -15.80 -8.22 -12.16
N ARG A 379 -16.44 -9.37 -12.40
CA ARG A 379 -17.56 -9.85 -11.59
C ARG A 379 -17.14 -10.08 -10.15
N ALA A 380 -16.07 -10.86 -9.92
CA ALA A 380 -15.61 -11.19 -8.58
C ALA A 380 -15.28 -9.94 -7.74
N SER A 381 -14.58 -8.96 -8.32
CA SER A 381 -14.24 -7.71 -7.63
C SER A 381 -15.46 -6.83 -7.33
N LYS A 382 -16.41 -6.68 -8.27
CA LYS A 382 -17.64 -5.91 -8.00
C LYS A 382 -18.57 -6.63 -7.00
N SER A 383 -18.58 -7.96 -6.94
CA SER A 383 -19.21 -8.72 -5.83
C SER A 383 -18.49 -8.52 -4.50
N GLY A 384 -17.15 -8.45 -4.49
CA GLY A 384 -16.37 -8.10 -3.30
C GLY A 384 -16.69 -6.70 -2.78
N MET A 385 -16.79 -5.71 -3.67
CA MET A 385 -17.19 -4.35 -3.34
C MET A 385 -18.62 -4.25 -2.80
N ASN A 386 -19.56 -5.07 -3.29
CA ASN A 386 -20.91 -5.13 -2.71
C ASN A 386 -20.87 -5.46 -1.21
N ILE A 387 -20.04 -6.43 -0.81
CA ILE A 387 -19.87 -6.85 0.59
C ILE A 387 -19.15 -5.77 1.40
N LEU A 388 -18.11 -5.12 0.83
CA LEU A 388 -17.46 -3.97 1.44
C LEU A 388 -18.45 -2.82 1.73
N ALA A 389 -19.35 -2.52 0.79
CA ALA A 389 -20.39 -1.52 0.98
C ALA A 389 -21.45 -1.94 2.02
N VAL A 390 -21.76 -3.24 2.16
CA VAL A 390 -22.59 -3.77 3.24
C VAL A 390 -21.94 -3.54 4.60
N GLU A 391 -20.63 -3.75 4.72
CA GLU A 391 -19.89 -3.51 5.97
C GLU A 391 -19.77 -2.02 6.29
N TRP A 392 -19.54 -1.15 5.30
CA TRP A 392 -19.62 0.31 5.50
C TRP A 392 -21.02 0.76 5.93
N ALA A 393 -22.08 0.20 5.32
CA ALA A 393 -23.47 0.45 5.72
C ALA A 393 -23.80 -0.06 7.13
N ARG A 394 -23.09 -1.10 7.62
CA ARG A 394 -23.18 -1.60 8.99
C ARG A 394 -22.43 -0.71 9.97
N LEU A 395 -21.23 -0.24 9.59
CA LEU A 395 -20.37 0.60 10.42
C LEU A 395 -20.98 1.98 10.69
N LEU A 396 -21.34 2.71 9.63
CA LEU A 396 -21.80 4.11 9.71
C LEU A 396 -23.29 4.27 10.06
N ARG A 397 -23.97 3.17 10.43
CA ARG A 397 -25.44 3.13 10.56
C ARG A 397 -25.96 4.01 11.69
N ASN A 398 -25.24 4.04 12.81
CA ASN A 398 -25.66 4.76 14.01
C ASN A 398 -25.37 6.27 13.89
N ASP A 399 -24.42 6.63 13.03
CA ASP A 399 -24.04 8.02 12.71
C ASP A 399 -25.01 8.67 11.71
N GLY A 400 -25.87 7.87 11.07
CA GLY A 400 -26.91 8.33 10.15
C GLY A 400 -26.44 8.55 8.71
N VAL A 401 -25.25 8.05 8.34
CA VAL A 401 -24.74 8.09 6.97
C VAL A 401 -25.48 7.04 6.12
N LYS A 402 -25.96 7.45 4.95
CA LYS A 402 -26.72 6.61 4.01
C LYS A 402 -25.77 5.97 3.01
N VAL A 403 -25.75 4.64 2.93
CA VAL A 403 -24.80 3.91 2.07
C VAL A 403 -25.55 3.15 0.97
N PHE A 404 -25.15 3.36 -0.28
CA PHE A 404 -25.82 2.83 -1.47
C PHE A 404 -24.85 2.09 -2.39
N ASN A 405 -25.23 0.87 -2.83
CA ASN A 405 -24.62 0.25 -4.00
C ASN A 405 -25.45 0.65 -5.24
N VAL A 406 -24.83 1.31 -6.21
CA VAL A 406 -25.49 1.79 -7.43
C VAL A 406 -24.89 1.10 -8.66
N SER A 407 -25.74 0.48 -9.48
CA SER A 407 -25.39 -0.06 -10.79
C SER A 407 -26.01 0.83 -11.88
N PRO A 408 -25.27 1.81 -12.43
CA PRO A 408 -25.84 2.82 -13.33
C PRO A 408 -26.20 2.30 -14.74
N GLY A 409 -25.84 1.04 -15.05
CA GLY A 409 -26.21 0.35 -16.29
C GLY A 409 -25.00 -0.05 -17.14
N PHE A 410 -25.26 -0.52 -18.36
CA PHE A 410 -24.22 -0.70 -19.37
C PHE A 410 -24.11 0.61 -20.15
N LEU A 411 -23.08 1.40 -19.87
CA LEU A 411 -22.88 2.75 -20.39
C LEU A 411 -21.73 2.79 -21.40
N ASN A 412 -21.78 3.70 -22.37
CA ASN A 412 -20.79 3.85 -23.43
C ASN A 412 -19.53 4.61 -22.94
N THR A 413 -18.84 4.05 -21.94
CA THR A 413 -17.65 4.63 -21.29
C THR A 413 -16.38 3.84 -21.59
N GLY A 414 -15.20 4.38 -21.26
CA GLY A 414 -13.91 3.68 -21.32
C GLY A 414 -13.69 2.57 -20.27
N LEU A 415 -14.77 1.99 -19.73
CA LEU A 415 -14.72 0.77 -18.90
C LEU A 415 -14.66 -0.47 -19.80
N GLY A 416 -13.83 -1.45 -19.45
CA GLY A 416 -13.54 -2.62 -20.28
C GLY A 416 -12.74 -2.30 -21.56
N ASP A 417 -12.36 -1.05 -21.81
CA ASP A 417 -11.47 -0.70 -22.92
C ASP A 417 -10.01 -0.90 -22.58
N ASP A 418 -9.25 -1.32 -23.58
CA ASP A 418 -7.81 -1.39 -23.44
C ASP A 418 -7.20 0.01 -23.56
N ARG A 419 -7.26 0.76 -22.44
CA ARG A 419 -6.74 2.12 -22.30
C ARG A 419 -5.27 2.24 -22.74
N ALA A 420 -4.48 1.16 -22.62
CA ALA A 420 -3.08 1.13 -23.07
C ALA A 420 -2.91 1.14 -24.61
N THR A 421 -4.00 1.02 -25.38
CA THR A 421 -4.00 1.15 -26.84
C THR A 421 -4.52 2.50 -27.34
N GLY A 422 -5.09 3.33 -26.46
CA GLY A 422 -5.81 4.57 -26.84
C GLY A 422 -7.11 4.34 -27.62
N LYS A 423 -7.48 3.10 -27.95
CA LYS A 423 -8.67 2.78 -28.75
C LYS A 423 -9.90 2.71 -27.87
N TRP A 424 -10.61 3.84 -27.76
CA TRP A 424 -12.02 3.85 -27.35
C TRP A 424 -12.84 2.94 -28.28
N ARG A 425 -13.85 2.25 -27.72
CA ARG A 425 -14.77 1.41 -28.50
C ARG A 425 -16.21 1.84 -28.27
N ASP A 426 -16.88 2.21 -29.35
CA ASP A 426 -18.31 2.49 -29.33
C ASP A 426 -19.12 1.23 -29.01
N LYS A 427 -19.65 1.20 -27.78
CA LYS A 427 -20.49 0.12 -27.27
C LYS A 427 -21.98 0.36 -27.47
N SER A 428 -22.42 1.49 -28.04
CA SER A 428 -23.85 1.70 -28.36
C SER A 428 -24.34 0.68 -29.39
N SER A 429 -23.47 0.21 -30.29
CA SER A 429 -23.72 -0.96 -31.14
C SER A 429 -23.99 -2.28 -30.38
N TRP A 430 -23.60 -2.37 -29.10
CA TRP A 430 -23.82 -3.50 -28.20
C TRP A 430 -24.94 -3.23 -27.17
N GLY A 431 -25.72 -2.16 -27.38
CA GLY A 431 -26.78 -1.72 -26.47
C GLY A 431 -26.31 -0.92 -25.26
N ALA A 432 -25.12 -0.31 -25.31
CA ALA A 432 -24.70 0.62 -24.26
C ALA A 432 -25.43 1.97 -24.36
N LEU A 433 -25.94 2.41 -23.22
CA LEU A 433 -26.63 3.69 -23.05
C LEU A 433 -25.64 4.85 -22.97
N ASP A 434 -26.14 6.07 -23.20
CA ASP A 434 -25.37 7.29 -22.96
C ASP A 434 -24.95 7.40 -21.48
N PRO A 435 -23.68 7.73 -21.16
CA PRO A 435 -23.23 7.90 -19.77
C PRO A 435 -24.05 8.88 -18.93
N ALA A 436 -24.64 9.92 -19.53
CA ALA A 436 -25.49 10.89 -18.84
C ALA A 436 -26.75 10.25 -18.24
N ILE A 437 -27.28 9.17 -18.85
CA ILE A 437 -28.43 8.42 -18.31
C ILE A 437 -28.05 7.71 -16.99
N GLY A 438 -26.82 7.18 -16.92
CA GLY A 438 -26.28 6.60 -15.71
C GLY A 438 -25.96 7.64 -14.65
N ALA A 439 -25.39 8.79 -15.06
CA ALA A 439 -25.12 9.91 -14.17
C ALA A 439 -26.40 10.50 -13.55
N ALA A 440 -27.47 10.66 -14.34
CA ALA A 440 -28.77 11.13 -13.84
C ALA A 440 -29.33 10.20 -12.74
N PHE A 441 -29.25 8.88 -12.92
CA PHE A 441 -29.66 7.93 -11.87
C PHE A 441 -28.75 7.99 -10.62
N CYS A 442 -27.45 8.29 -10.76
CA CYS A 442 -26.62 8.58 -9.59
C CYS A 442 -27.05 9.88 -8.88
N VAL A 443 -27.48 10.90 -9.63
CA VAL A 443 -28.04 12.15 -9.07
C VAL A 443 -29.35 11.88 -8.33
N ASP A 444 -30.27 11.04 -8.83
CA ASP A 444 -31.47 10.63 -8.08
C ASP A 444 -31.15 10.12 -6.66
N VAL A 445 -30.07 9.34 -6.52
CA VAL A 445 -29.62 8.78 -5.23
C VAL A 445 -28.98 9.86 -4.35
N ILE A 446 -28.21 10.77 -4.96
CA ILE A 446 -27.57 11.91 -4.28
C ILE A 446 -28.62 12.89 -3.73
N ASP A 447 -29.66 13.20 -4.50
CA ASP A 447 -30.76 14.10 -4.11
C ASP A 447 -31.75 13.44 -3.12
N GLY A 448 -31.60 12.13 -2.89
CA GLY A 448 -32.39 11.37 -1.91
C GLY A 448 -33.70 10.78 -2.44
N LEU A 449 -33.92 10.78 -3.76
CA LEU A 449 -35.09 10.17 -4.42
C LEU A 449 -35.11 8.63 -4.32
N ARG A 450 -34.09 8.02 -3.69
CA ARG A 450 -34.00 6.60 -3.34
C ARG A 450 -33.69 6.37 -1.84
N ASP A 451 -33.88 7.38 -0.97
CA ASP A 451 -33.56 7.26 0.47
C ASP A 451 -34.39 6.18 1.18
N ASP A 452 -35.56 5.81 0.65
CA ASP A 452 -36.38 4.66 1.10
C ASP A 452 -35.68 3.30 0.86
N GLN A 453 -34.76 3.24 -0.11
CA GLN A 453 -34.05 2.03 -0.53
C GLN A 453 -32.69 1.86 0.17
N VAL A 454 -32.36 2.73 1.13
CA VAL A 454 -31.06 2.69 1.86
C VAL A 454 -30.90 1.44 2.74
N TRP A 455 -32.00 0.88 3.27
CA TRP A 455 -31.95 -0.29 4.15
C TRP A 455 -33.14 -1.25 3.94
N PRO A 456 -32.91 -2.58 3.88
CA PRO A 456 -31.60 -3.25 3.91
C PRO A 456 -30.85 -3.03 2.60
N ILE A 457 -29.58 -2.66 2.68
CA ILE A 457 -28.75 -2.34 1.50
C ILE A 457 -28.83 -3.45 0.44
N ARG A 458 -28.91 -3.04 -0.83
CA ARG A 458 -28.94 -3.86 -2.05
C ARG A 458 -28.24 -3.11 -3.17
N VAL A 459 -27.98 -3.77 -4.30
CA VAL A 459 -27.59 -3.05 -5.53
C VAL A 459 -28.83 -2.45 -6.18
N LEU A 460 -28.85 -1.12 -6.31
CA LEU A 460 -29.90 -0.40 -7.03
C LEU A 460 -29.53 -0.33 -8.52
N ARG A 461 -30.40 -0.84 -9.39
CA ARG A 461 -30.44 -0.49 -10.81
C ARG A 461 -31.55 0.56 -11.00
N ARG A 462 -31.48 1.38 -12.05
CA ARG A 462 -32.41 2.51 -12.29
C ARG A 462 -33.88 2.13 -12.07
N ASP A 463 -34.29 1.00 -12.62
CA ASP A 463 -35.68 0.55 -12.70
C ASP A 463 -36.02 -0.62 -11.73
N VAL A 464 -35.04 -1.16 -10.98
CA VAL A 464 -35.25 -2.35 -10.13
C VAL A 464 -34.17 -2.52 -9.05
N VAL A 465 -34.56 -2.99 -7.86
CA VAL A 465 -33.63 -3.44 -6.81
C VAL A 465 -33.13 -4.85 -7.14
N GLN A 466 -31.82 -5.03 -7.29
CA GLN A 466 -31.21 -6.30 -7.69
C GLN A 466 -31.16 -7.30 -6.52
N GLN A 467 -31.19 -8.59 -6.85
CA GLN A 467 -30.81 -9.66 -5.91
C GLN A 467 -29.28 -9.65 -5.67
N TRP A 468 -28.84 -10.27 -4.58
CA TRP A 468 -27.41 -10.34 -4.22
C TRP A 468 -26.58 -11.24 -5.12
#